data_AF-A0A6I4P6C9-F1
#
_entry.id   AF-A0A6I4P6C9-F1
#
_cell.length_a   1.000
_cell.length_b   1.000
_cell.length_c   1.000
_cell.angle_alpha   90.00
_cell.angle_beta   90.00
_cell.angle_gamma   90.00
#
_symmetry.space_group_name_H-M   'P 1'
#
loop_
_entity.id
_entity.type
_entity.pdbx_description
1 polymer ?
#
loop_
_entity_poly.entity_id
_entity_poly.type
_entity_poly.pdbx_seq_one_letter_code
_entity_poly.pdbx_strand_id
1 'polypeptide(L)'
;AAGVGVGVERGGTGGSRAAEAAATPRAGGTGMRRALVLAVLVALLLVGHYGAYTFLTRLAAAPAEALPGGVATMLLVFGAASTIGIALAGRVRGSTLGALAVSAAVTAAALVALPFAPVHPVIGIAVVAVWAIASGALPPLAQSEILRLAGPEHRGTAGALIPVLFNLGVAVGAALASVVVGTAGVAPLGPLAAAVVGAATLGILVVRAAASARVRRPAATGPDTSRTARAQGSAVSGSGQTPRTGRG
;
A
#
# COMPACT_ATOMS: atom_id res chain seq x y z
N ALA A 1 -40.14 39.34 -55.99
CA ALA A 1 -41.13 38.59 -55.18
C ALA A 1 -40.38 38.05 -53.96
N ALA A 2 -40.34 38.78 -52.84
CA ALA A 2 -41.39 38.86 -51.81
C ALA A 2 -41.45 37.59 -50.96
N GLY A 3 -41.13 37.71 -49.67
CA GLY A 3 -41.24 36.62 -48.70
C GLY A 3 -40.45 36.83 -47.41
N VAL A 4 -40.76 37.88 -46.66
CA VAL A 4 -40.32 38.09 -45.27
C VAL A 4 -41.06 37.11 -44.35
N GLY A 5 -40.34 36.48 -43.42
CA GLY A 5 -40.91 35.67 -42.34
C GLY A 5 -40.07 35.83 -41.07
N VAL A 6 -40.43 36.82 -40.26
CA VAL A 6 -39.89 37.10 -38.92
C VAL A 6 -40.52 36.12 -37.93
N GLY A 7 -39.70 35.31 -37.27
CA GLY A 7 -40.08 34.49 -36.12
C GLY A 7 -39.29 34.92 -34.89
N VAL A 8 -39.94 35.68 -34.02
CA VAL A 8 -39.45 36.07 -32.69
C VAL A 8 -39.71 34.92 -31.73
N GLU A 9 -38.67 34.30 -31.17
CA GLU A 9 -38.78 33.59 -29.89
C GLU A 9 -37.94 34.32 -28.83
N ARG A 10 -38.63 34.81 -27.81
CA ARG A 10 -38.06 35.36 -26.59
C ARG A 10 -37.93 34.25 -25.55
N GLY A 11 -36.79 34.23 -24.87
CA GLY A 11 -36.74 34.05 -23.43
C GLY A 11 -36.67 32.62 -22.90
N GLY A 12 -35.47 32.18 -22.56
CA GLY A 12 -35.26 30.96 -21.78
C GLY A 12 -33.88 30.94 -21.12
N THR A 13 -33.74 31.70 -20.03
CA THR A 13 -32.86 31.47 -18.86
C THR A 13 -31.71 30.45 -19.01
N GLY A 14 -30.74 30.70 -19.89
CA GLY A 14 -29.52 29.89 -20.03
C GLY A 14 -28.42 30.19 -18.98
N GLY A 15 -28.67 31.08 -18.02
CA GLY A 15 -27.64 31.67 -17.16
C GLY A 15 -27.32 30.93 -15.86
N SER A 16 -28.16 30.00 -15.37
CA SER A 16 -27.98 29.44 -14.02
C SER A 16 -27.34 28.05 -13.94
N ARG A 17 -27.13 27.34 -15.07
CA ARG A 17 -26.48 26.02 -15.07
C ARG A 17 -24.96 26.05 -15.28
N ALA A 18 -24.41 27.17 -15.77
CA ALA A 18 -22.97 27.30 -16.03
C ALA A 18 -22.16 27.75 -14.80
N ALA A 19 -22.80 28.30 -13.77
CA ALA A 19 -22.14 28.78 -12.55
C ALA A 19 -22.07 27.74 -11.42
N GLU A 20 -22.76 26.61 -11.55
CA GLU A 20 -22.77 25.49 -10.58
C GLU A 20 -21.82 24.35 -11.00
N ALA A 21 -20.81 24.65 -11.82
CA ALA A 21 -19.70 23.74 -12.14
C ALA A 21 -18.41 24.09 -11.38
N ALA A 22 -18.48 25.04 -10.43
CA ALA A 22 -17.33 25.55 -9.70
C ALA A 22 -17.50 25.36 -8.19
N ALA A 23 -17.34 24.11 -7.72
CA ALA A 23 -16.80 23.75 -6.40
C ALA A 23 -17.14 22.30 -6.04
N THR A 24 -16.50 21.32 -6.69
CA THR A 24 -16.35 20.00 -6.06
C THR A 24 -14.95 19.95 -5.42
N PRO A 25 -14.84 19.78 -4.09
CA PRO A 25 -13.56 19.59 -3.43
C PRO A 25 -12.78 18.42 -4.05
N ARG A 26 -11.49 18.62 -4.31
CA ARG A 26 -10.52 17.67 -4.92
C ARG A 26 -10.40 16.35 -4.15
N ALA A 27 -11.38 15.46 -4.27
CA ALA A 27 -11.35 14.14 -3.64
C ALA A 27 -10.35 13.18 -4.33
N GLY A 28 -10.01 13.40 -5.61
CA GLY A 28 -9.12 12.54 -6.40
C GLY A 28 -7.63 12.60 -6.05
N GLY A 29 -7.12 13.73 -5.53
CA GLY A 29 -5.68 13.94 -5.32
C GLY A 29 -5.08 13.10 -4.17
N THR A 30 -5.90 12.70 -3.20
CA THR A 30 -5.42 11.95 -2.03
C THR A 30 -5.10 10.49 -2.36
N GLY A 31 -5.83 9.88 -3.31
CA GLY A 31 -5.59 8.51 -3.76
C GLY A 31 -4.26 8.37 -4.50
N MET A 32 -4.04 9.23 -5.50
CA MET A 32 -2.78 9.25 -6.25
C MET A 32 -1.57 9.51 -5.33
N ARG A 33 -1.66 10.48 -4.41
CA ARG A 33 -0.55 10.72 -3.45
C ARG A 33 -0.21 9.48 -2.64
N ARG A 34 -1.20 8.71 -2.17
CA ARG A 34 -0.96 7.47 -1.41
C ARG A 34 -0.34 6.39 -2.30
N ALA A 35 -0.80 6.25 -3.53
CA ALA A 35 -0.24 5.33 -4.51
C ALA A 35 1.24 5.64 -4.79
N LEU A 36 1.58 6.92 -4.99
CA LEU A 36 2.96 7.37 -5.19
C LEU A 36 3.86 7.10 -3.98
N VAL A 37 3.39 7.43 -2.77
CA VAL A 37 4.14 7.14 -1.54
C VAL A 37 4.42 5.65 -1.42
N LEU A 38 3.41 4.80 -1.66
CA LEU A 38 3.60 3.37 -1.62
C LEU A 38 4.56 2.89 -2.73
N ALA A 39 4.46 3.42 -3.94
CA ALA A 39 5.33 3.06 -5.05
C ALA A 39 6.80 3.40 -4.76
N VAL A 40 7.08 4.54 -4.14
CA VAL A 40 8.44 4.93 -3.70
C VAL A 40 8.93 4.00 -2.58
N LEU A 41 8.09 3.67 -1.60
CA LEU A 41 8.46 2.72 -0.54
C LEU A 41 8.76 1.33 -1.11
N VAL A 42 8.00 0.89 -2.10
CA VAL A 42 8.26 -0.38 -2.78
C VAL A 42 9.52 -0.29 -3.64
N ALA A 43 9.79 0.83 -4.32
CA ALA A 43 11.06 1.02 -5.02
C ALA A 43 12.25 0.91 -4.04
N LEU A 44 12.16 1.52 -2.86
CA LEU A 44 13.17 1.39 -1.80
C LEU A 44 13.29 -0.05 -1.28
N LEU A 45 12.18 -0.74 -1.09
CA LEU A 45 12.15 -2.17 -0.74
C LEU A 45 12.90 -3.01 -1.79
N LEU A 46 12.65 -2.72 -3.07
CA LEU A 46 13.29 -3.38 -4.21
C LEU A 46 14.79 -3.08 -4.28
N VAL A 47 15.25 -1.88 -3.90
CA VAL A 47 16.69 -1.57 -3.79
C VAL A 47 17.39 -2.56 -2.86
N GLY A 48 16.86 -2.78 -1.65
CA GLY A 48 17.46 -3.71 -0.70
C GLY A 48 17.37 -5.17 -1.18
N HIS A 49 16.17 -5.61 -1.58
CA HIS A 49 15.97 -7.00 -2.03
C HIS A 49 16.82 -7.34 -3.26
N TYR A 50 16.73 -6.53 -4.32
CA TYR A 50 17.45 -6.80 -5.57
C TYR A 50 18.95 -6.53 -5.45
N GLY A 51 19.38 -5.65 -4.53
CA GLY A 51 20.79 -5.53 -4.17
C GLY A 51 21.36 -6.85 -3.65
N ALA A 52 20.67 -7.50 -2.69
CA ALA A 52 21.07 -8.83 -2.22
C ALA A 52 20.90 -9.91 -3.31
N TYR A 53 19.77 -9.92 -4.02
CA TYR A 53 19.47 -10.91 -5.06
C TYR A 53 20.52 -10.92 -6.19
N THR A 54 21.09 -9.77 -6.54
CA THR A 54 22.17 -9.66 -7.54
C THR A 54 23.36 -10.57 -7.21
N PHE A 55 23.63 -10.80 -5.92
CA PHE A 55 24.69 -11.67 -5.42
C PHE A 55 24.15 -12.95 -4.78
N LEU A 56 22.93 -13.37 -5.13
CA LEU A 56 22.27 -14.56 -4.60
C LEU A 56 23.18 -15.80 -4.63
N THR A 57 23.89 -16.02 -5.74
CA THR A 57 24.79 -17.18 -5.89
C THR A 57 25.91 -17.20 -4.87
N ARG A 58 26.43 -16.03 -4.48
CA ARG A 58 27.46 -15.90 -3.46
C ARG A 58 26.87 -16.02 -2.05
N LEU A 59 25.72 -15.41 -1.80
CA LEU A 59 25.03 -15.48 -0.51
C LEU A 59 24.52 -16.88 -0.17
N ALA A 60 24.12 -17.64 -1.19
CA ALA A 60 23.58 -18.99 -1.03
C ALA A 60 24.62 -20.10 -1.28
N ALA A 61 25.90 -19.77 -1.45
CA ALA A 61 26.95 -20.73 -1.76
C ALA A 61 27.09 -21.80 -0.66
N ALA A 62 27.26 -21.37 0.60
CA ALA A 62 27.44 -22.28 1.73
C ALA A 62 26.27 -23.29 1.89
N PRO A 63 24.99 -22.89 1.92
CA PRO A 63 23.91 -23.88 1.99
C PRO A 63 23.73 -24.70 0.71
N ALA A 64 24.23 -24.22 -0.43
CA ALA A 64 24.17 -24.97 -1.69
C ALA A 64 25.16 -26.14 -1.73
N GLU A 65 26.26 -26.12 -0.96
CA GLU A 65 27.25 -27.21 -0.91
C GLU A 65 26.64 -28.55 -0.45
N ALA A 66 25.56 -28.51 0.33
CA ALA A 66 24.86 -29.71 0.78
C ALA A 66 23.84 -30.27 -0.24
N LEU A 67 23.61 -29.58 -1.36
CA LEU A 67 22.67 -29.99 -2.40
C LEU A 67 23.40 -30.68 -3.56
N PRO A 68 22.86 -31.78 -4.11
CA PRO A 68 23.32 -32.31 -5.40
C PRO A 68 23.21 -31.22 -6.46
N GLY A 69 24.27 -30.96 -7.23
CA GLY A 69 24.29 -29.89 -8.23
C GLY A 69 24.54 -28.47 -7.67
N GLY A 70 24.79 -28.34 -6.36
CA GLY A 70 25.28 -27.12 -5.75
C GLY A 70 24.36 -25.91 -5.96
N VAL A 71 24.97 -24.80 -6.39
CA VAL A 71 24.29 -23.52 -6.61
C VAL A 71 23.16 -23.63 -7.65
N ALA A 72 23.30 -24.48 -8.66
CA ALA A 72 22.25 -24.65 -9.68
C ALA A 72 20.94 -25.16 -9.07
N THR A 73 21.03 -26.17 -8.20
CA THR A 73 19.87 -26.71 -7.47
C THR A 73 19.31 -25.69 -6.48
N MET A 74 20.17 -24.92 -5.82
CA MET A 74 19.71 -23.83 -4.94
C MET A 74 18.94 -22.75 -5.71
N LEU A 75 19.37 -22.38 -6.93
CA LEU A 75 18.65 -21.44 -7.78
C LEU A 75 17.31 -22.02 -8.26
N LEU A 76 17.25 -23.32 -8.53
CA LEU A 76 15.99 -24.01 -8.83
C LEU A 76 15.03 -23.95 -7.62
N VAL A 77 15.52 -24.23 -6.42
CA VAL A 77 14.75 -24.10 -5.17
C VAL A 77 14.26 -22.66 -5.02
N PHE A 78 15.11 -21.66 -5.22
CA PHE A 78 14.73 -20.26 -5.17
C PHE A 78 13.61 -19.93 -6.18
N GLY A 79 13.74 -20.37 -7.44
CA GLY A 79 12.74 -20.12 -8.48
C GLY A 79 11.39 -20.78 -8.18
N ALA A 80 11.39 -22.04 -7.74
CA ALA A 80 10.18 -22.76 -7.35
C ALA A 80 9.50 -22.12 -6.14
N ALA A 81 10.28 -21.79 -5.11
CA ALA A 81 9.83 -21.10 -3.91
C ALA A 81 9.26 -19.70 -4.23
N SER A 82 9.90 -18.95 -5.11
CA SER A 82 9.41 -17.64 -5.56
C SER A 82 8.07 -17.74 -6.31
N THR A 83 7.92 -18.77 -7.16
CA THR A 83 6.64 -19.06 -7.84
C THR A 83 5.51 -19.32 -6.84
N ILE A 84 5.78 -20.04 -5.74
CA ILE A 84 4.82 -20.21 -4.64
C ILE A 84 4.44 -18.85 -4.05
N GLY A 85 5.41 -17.97 -3.80
CA GLY A 85 5.17 -16.60 -3.35
C GLY A 85 4.21 -15.80 -4.24
N ILE A 86 4.45 -15.84 -5.55
CA ILE A 86 3.58 -15.20 -6.56
C ILE A 86 2.16 -15.79 -6.51
N ALA A 87 2.05 -17.13 -6.44
CA ALA A 87 0.77 -17.83 -6.38
C ALA A 87 -0.01 -17.53 -5.08
N LEU A 88 0.68 -17.33 -3.95
CA LEU A 88 0.10 -16.93 -2.67
C LEU A 88 -0.40 -15.47 -2.74
N ALA A 89 0.35 -14.57 -3.36
CA ALA A 89 -0.06 -13.18 -3.56
C ALA A 89 -1.40 -13.07 -4.30
N GLY A 90 -1.59 -13.87 -5.35
CA GLY A 90 -2.85 -13.92 -6.11
C GLY A 90 -4.05 -14.49 -5.32
N ARG A 91 -3.81 -15.18 -4.20
CA ARG A 91 -4.85 -15.76 -3.34
C ARG A 91 -5.21 -14.87 -2.15
N VAL A 92 -4.57 -13.72 -1.98
CA VAL A 92 -4.86 -12.80 -0.88
C VAL A 92 -6.24 -12.18 -1.06
N ARG A 93 -7.19 -12.57 -0.19
CA ARG A 93 -8.56 -12.01 -0.14
C ARG A 93 -8.73 -10.92 0.93
N GLY A 94 -7.74 -10.77 1.81
CA GLY A 94 -7.74 -9.79 2.90
C GLY A 94 -7.02 -8.49 2.54
N SER A 95 -6.40 -7.86 3.54
CA SER A 95 -5.61 -6.64 3.34
C SER A 95 -4.35 -6.93 2.51
N THR A 96 -4.36 -6.60 1.22
CA THR A 96 -3.18 -6.70 0.34
C THR A 96 -1.99 -5.90 0.90
N LEU A 97 -2.20 -4.67 1.39
CA LEU A 97 -1.18 -3.90 2.10
C LEU A 97 -0.62 -4.61 3.33
N GLY A 98 -1.46 -5.34 4.07
CA GLY A 98 -1.03 -6.19 5.19
C GLY A 98 -0.16 -7.35 4.74
N ALA A 99 -0.59 -8.07 3.69
CA ALA A 99 0.20 -9.14 3.11
C ALA A 99 1.55 -8.63 2.58
N LEU A 100 1.58 -7.45 1.94
CA LEU A 100 2.80 -6.80 1.48
C LEU A 100 3.74 -6.49 2.65
N ALA A 101 3.21 -5.93 3.75
CA ALA A 101 4.00 -5.64 4.93
C ALA A 101 4.59 -6.90 5.57
N VAL A 102 3.81 -8.00 5.65
CA VAL A 102 4.29 -9.29 6.17
C VAL A 102 5.37 -9.87 5.26
N SER A 103 5.14 -9.91 3.96
CA SER A 103 6.11 -10.40 2.97
C SER A 103 7.42 -9.57 3.00
N ALA A 104 7.32 -8.24 3.14
CA ALA A 104 8.47 -7.37 3.32
C ALA A 104 9.23 -7.64 4.63
N ALA A 105 8.50 -7.82 5.75
CA ALA A 105 9.11 -8.15 7.04
C ALA A 105 9.81 -9.52 7.04
N VAL A 106 9.19 -10.54 6.44
CA VAL A 106 9.80 -11.88 6.30
C VAL A 106 11.03 -11.81 5.40
N THR A 107 10.99 -11.01 4.32
CA THR A 107 12.16 -10.76 3.47
C THR A 107 13.29 -10.12 4.28
N ALA A 108 13.00 -9.11 5.10
CA ALA A 108 14.01 -8.47 5.96
C ALA A 108 14.62 -9.47 6.95
N ALA A 109 13.78 -10.26 7.62
CA ALA A 109 14.20 -11.26 8.59
C ALA A 109 15.08 -12.35 7.95
N ALA A 110 14.73 -12.82 6.75
CA ALA A 110 15.54 -13.80 6.04
C ALA A 110 16.91 -13.23 5.64
N LEU A 111 16.98 -11.96 5.23
CA LEU A 111 18.23 -11.27 4.94
C LEU A 111 19.12 -11.10 6.19
N VAL A 112 18.53 -10.87 7.36
CA VAL A 112 19.26 -10.87 8.65
C VAL A 112 19.76 -12.28 9.02
N ALA A 113 19.02 -13.32 8.63
CA ALA A 113 19.35 -14.71 8.93
C ALA A 113 20.46 -15.27 8.01
N LEU A 114 20.65 -14.72 6.81
CA LEU A 114 21.62 -15.21 5.82
C LEU A 114 23.06 -15.39 6.34
N PRO A 115 23.64 -14.45 7.12
CA PRO A 115 24.98 -14.63 7.69
C PRO A 115 25.13 -15.88 8.58
N PHE A 116 24.02 -16.40 9.13
CA PHE A 116 24.00 -17.60 9.97
C PHE A 116 23.70 -18.88 9.18
N ALA A 117 23.42 -18.78 7.88
CA ALA A 117 23.17 -19.93 7.01
C ALA A 117 24.30 -20.99 6.99
N PRO A 118 25.60 -20.64 7.13
CA PRO A 118 26.67 -21.63 7.19
C PRO A 118 26.68 -22.52 8.44
N VAL A 119 25.95 -22.16 9.50
CA VAL A 119 25.95 -22.93 10.76
C VAL A 119 25.34 -24.32 10.57
N HIS A 120 24.31 -24.43 9.73
CA HIS A 120 23.65 -25.71 9.44
C HIS A 120 23.04 -25.69 8.03
N PRO A 121 23.42 -26.61 7.12
CA PRO A 121 23.02 -26.54 5.72
C PRO A 121 21.50 -26.53 5.51
N VAL A 122 20.76 -27.36 6.25
CA VAL A 122 19.29 -27.41 6.18
C VAL A 122 18.65 -26.07 6.58
N ILE A 123 19.21 -25.40 7.59
CA ILE A 123 18.70 -24.09 8.04
C ILE A 123 18.98 -23.05 6.95
N GLY A 124 20.18 -23.05 6.37
CA GLY A 124 20.51 -22.14 5.28
C GLY A 124 19.64 -22.33 4.04
N ILE A 125 19.35 -23.57 3.64
CA ILE A 125 18.40 -23.87 2.55
C ILE A 125 17.00 -23.34 2.90
N ALA A 126 16.53 -23.56 4.12
CA ALA A 126 15.23 -23.06 4.56
C ALA A 126 15.16 -21.53 4.57
N VAL A 127 16.22 -20.84 5.01
CA VAL A 127 16.32 -19.37 4.98
C VAL A 127 16.22 -18.85 3.54
N VAL A 128 16.94 -19.45 2.59
CA VAL A 128 16.89 -19.06 1.17
C VAL A 128 15.50 -19.33 0.57
N ALA A 129 14.87 -20.46 0.90
CA ALA A 129 13.53 -20.79 0.42
C ALA A 129 12.46 -19.83 0.99
N VAL A 130 12.52 -19.50 2.28
CA VAL A 130 11.62 -18.53 2.91
C VAL A 130 11.83 -17.14 2.31
N TRP A 131 13.08 -16.74 2.10
CA TRP A 131 13.40 -15.50 1.40
C TRP A 131 12.78 -15.44 0.01
N ALA A 132 12.89 -16.54 -0.76
CA ALA A 132 12.33 -16.64 -2.11
C ALA A 132 10.79 -16.56 -2.12
N ILE A 133 10.10 -17.30 -1.24
CA ILE A 133 8.63 -17.24 -1.11
C ILE A 133 8.18 -15.82 -0.76
N ALA A 134 8.81 -15.23 0.26
CA ALA A 134 8.45 -13.90 0.71
C ALA A 134 8.67 -12.86 -0.39
N SER A 135 9.86 -12.85 -1.01
CA SER A 135 10.20 -11.88 -2.05
C SER A 135 9.39 -12.04 -3.33
N GLY A 136 9.05 -13.27 -3.73
CA GLY A 136 8.20 -13.53 -4.90
C GLY A 136 6.81 -12.90 -4.79
N ALA A 137 6.28 -12.75 -3.57
CA ALA A 137 4.99 -12.10 -3.35
C ALA A 137 5.04 -10.56 -3.48
N LEU A 138 6.23 -9.94 -3.37
CA LEU A 138 6.36 -8.48 -3.27
C LEU A 138 5.82 -7.72 -4.49
N PRO A 139 6.24 -8.02 -5.75
CA PRO A 139 5.77 -7.25 -6.90
C PRO A 139 4.25 -7.32 -7.14
N PRO A 140 3.58 -8.51 -7.15
CA PRO A 140 2.15 -8.57 -7.40
C PRO A 140 1.31 -7.93 -6.27
N LEU A 141 1.74 -8.08 -4.99
CA LEU A 141 1.07 -7.41 -3.87
C LEU A 141 1.20 -5.90 -3.97
N ALA A 142 2.40 -5.40 -4.29
CA ALA A 142 2.64 -3.98 -4.45
C ALA A 142 1.86 -3.39 -5.64
N GLN A 143 1.92 -4.03 -6.81
CA GLN A 143 1.22 -3.57 -8.01
C GLN A 143 -0.29 -3.48 -7.79
N SER A 144 -0.89 -4.54 -7.21
CA SER A 144 -2.34 -4.56 -6.94
C SER A 144 -2.75 -3.49 -5.92
N GLU A 145 -1.95 -3.27 -4.87
CA GLU A 145 -2.21 -2.25 -3.85
C GLU A 145 -2.05 -0.83 -4.40
N ILE A 146 -0.98 -0.53 -5.14
CA ILE A 146 -0.73 0.78 -5.74
C ILE A 146 -1.88 1.16 -6.69
N LEU A 147 -2.28 0.24 -7.56
CA LEU A 147 -3.41 0.46 -8.48
C LEU A 147 -4.74 0.63 -7.74
N ARG A 148 -4.94 -0.08 -6.62
CA ARG A 148 -6.13 0.09 -5.78
C ARG A 148 -6.15 1.47 -5.11
N LEU A 149 -5.02 1.94 -4.59
CA LEU A 149 -4.90 3.25 -3.95
C LEU A 149 -5.06 4.41 -4.93
N ALA A 150 -4.59 4.24 -6.17
CA ALA A 150 -4.74 5.25 -7.21
C ALA A 150 -6.21 5.49 -7.59
N GLY A 151 -7.04 4.44 -7.55
CA GLY A 151 -8.43 4.47 -7.97
C GLY A 151 -8.59 4.53 -9.50
N PRO A 152 -9.84 4.48 -10.01
CA PRO A 152 -10.11 4.37 -11.44
C PRO A 152 -9.57 5.54 -12.27
N GLU A 153 -9.73 6.77 -11.77
CA GLU A 153 -9.34 8.00 -12.47
C GLU A 153 -7.83 8.09 -12.77
N HIS A 154 -7.01 7.50 -11.90
CA HIS A 154 -5.55 7.62 -11.95
C HIS A 154 -4.85 6.31 -12.31
N ARG A 155 -5.62 5.27 -12.66
CA ARG A 155 -5.11 3.92 -12.88
C ARG A 155 -4.12 3.85 -14.05
N GLY A 156 -4.36 4.62 -15.12
CA GLY A 156 -3.45 4.69 -16.27
C GLY A 156 -2.07 5.24 -15.88
N THR A 157 -2.03 6.38 -15.19
CA THR A 157 -0.78 6.99 -14.72
C THR A 157 -0.05 6.12 -13.71
N ALA A 158 -0.76 5.53 -12.75
CA ALA A 158 -0.17 4.61 -11.78
C ALA A 158 0.40 3.35 -12.48
N GLY A 159 -0.33 2.80 -13.46
CA GLY A 159 0.12 1.66 -14.26
C GLY A 159 1.41 1.95 -15.03
N ALA A 160 1.59 3.17 -15.55
CA ALA A 160 2.83 3.58 -16.21
C ALA A 160 3.99 3.80 -15.22
N LEU A 161 3.72 4.31 -14.01
CA LEU A 161 4.75 4.61 -13.02
C LEU A 161 5.29 3.38 -12.29
N ILE A 162 4.49 2.33 -12.10
CA ILE A 162 4.90 1.10 -11.43
C ILE A 162 6.16 0.49 -12.06
N PRO A 163 6.21 0.16 -13.37
CA PRO A 163 7.39 -0.44 -13.96
C PRO A 163 8.60 0.51 -13.94
N VAL A 164 8.39 1.82 -14.09
CA VAL A 164 9.46 2.83 -14.00
C VAL A 164 10.13 2.81 -12.62
N LEU A 165 9.32 2.90 -11.56
CA LEU A 165 9.83 2.94 -10.19
C LEU A 165 10.41 1.59 -9.76
N PHE A 166 9.81 0.47 -10.20
CA PHE A 166 10.31 -0.85 -9.87
C PHE A 166 11.66 -1.10 -10.54
N ASN A 167 11.78 -0.85 -11.84
CA ASN A 167 13.03 -1.02 -12.57
C ASN A 167 14.12 -0.09 -12.04
N LEU A 168 13.76 1.15 -11.68
CA LEU A 168 14.70 2.06 -11.03
C LEU A 168 15.21 1.50 -9.69
N GLY A 169 14.31 0.95 -8.86
CA GLY A 169 14.68 0.29 -7.61
C GLY A 169 15.64 -0.89 -7.82
N VAL A 170 15.35 -1.75 -8.82
CA VAL A 170 16.22 -2.87 -9.19
C VAL A 170 17.60 -2.38 -9.63
N ALA A 171 17.65 -1.40 -10.54
CA ALA A 171 18.89 -0.87 -11.09
C ALA A 171 19.76 -0.21 -10.01
N VAL A 172 19.16 0.63 -9.17
CA VAL A 172 19.86 1.30 -8.05
C VAL A 172 20.33 0.27 -7.03
N GLY A 173 19.49 -0.72 -6.70
CA GLY A 173 19.85 -1.82 -5.79
C GLY A 173 21.07 -2.61 -6.27
N ALA A 174 21.05 -3.05 -7.53
CA ALA A 174 22.16 -3.77 -8.14
C ALA A 174 23.45 -2.92 -8.20
N ALA A 175 23.34 -1.64 -8.56
CA ALA A 175 24.48 -0.73 -8.62
C ALA A 175 25.12 -0.51 -7.24
N LEU A 176 24.32 -0.18 -6.22
CA LEU A 176 24.81 0.04 -4.86
C LEU A 176 25.40 -1.24 -4.26
N ALA A 177 24.74 -2.38 -4.44
CA ALA A 177 25.26 -3.66 -3.99
C ALA A 177 26.59 -4.01 -4.67
N SER A 178 26.75 -3.68 -5.96
CA SER A 178 28.01 -3.92 -6.68
C SER A 178 29.16 -3.11 -6.11
N VAL A 179 28.93 -1.85 -5.72
CA VAL A 179 29.94 -1.02 -5.03
C VAL A 179 30.29 -1.60 -3.67
N VAL A 180 29.28 -2.01 -2.87
CA VAL A 180 29.51 -2.63 -1.56
C VAL A 180 30.33 -3.91 -1.71
N VAL A 181 29.95 -4.80 -2.62
CA VAL A 181 30.68 -6.06 -2.84
C VAL A 181 32.08 -5.82 -3.39
N GLY A 182 32.27 -4.82 -4.26
CA GLY A 182 33.58 -4.44 -4.79
C GLY A 182 34.54 -3.88 -3.74
N THR A 183 34.04 -3.31 -2.65
CA THR A 183 34.87 -2.64 -1.62
C THR A 183 35.00 -3.42 -0.32
N ALA A 184 33.94 -4.10 0.13
CA ALA A 184 33.86 -4.78 1.42
C ALA A 184 33.50 -6.27 1.32
N GLY A 185 33.40 -6.81 0.09
CA GLY A 185 33.00 -8.19 -0.14
C GLY A 185 31.51 -8.45 0.11
N VAL A 186 31.11 -9.72 0.13
CA VAL A 186 29.68 -10.11 0.21
C VAL A 186 29.13 -10.11 1.65
N ALA A 187 30.00 -10.19 2.66
CA ALA A 187 29.60 -10.33 4.06
C ALA A 187 28.62 -9.24 4.57
N PRO A 188 28.83 -7.94 4.32
CA PRO A 188 27.91 -6.91 4.82
C PRO A 188 26.60 -6.82 4.04
N LEU A 189 26.48 -7.50 2.89
CA LEU A 189 25.37 -7.31 1.97
C LEU A 189 24.02 -7.72 2.57
N GLY A 190 23.97 -8.85 3.29
CA GLY A 190 22.75 -9.34 3.95
C GLY A 190 22.19 -8.32 4.95
N PRO A 191 22.96 -7.90 5.98
CA PRO A 191 22.54 -6.89 6.94
C PRO A 191 22.18 -5.52 6.32
N LEU A 192 22.95 -5.04 5.34
CA LEU A 192 22.65 -3.77 4.67
C LEU A 192 21.34 -3.84 3.86
N ALA A 193 21.15 -4.91 3.09
CA ALA A 193 19.91 -5.15 2.37
C ALA A 193 18.72 -5.26 3.34
N ALA A 194 18.90 -5.95 4.47
CA ALA A 194 17.88 -6.05 5.51
C ALA A 194 17.53 -4.69 6.12
N ALA A 195 18.50 -3.80 6.34
CA ALA A 195 18.26 -2.46 6.85
C ALA A 195 17.41 -1.62 5.88
N VAL A 196 17.72 -1.67 4.58
CA VAL A 196 16.95 -0.97 3.54
C VAL A 196 15.53 -1.53 3.43
N VAL A 197 15.40 -2.86 3.39
CA VAL A 197 14.09 -3.54 3.35
C VAL A 197 13.29 -3.25 4.62
N GLY A 198 13.94 -3.23 5.79
CA GLY A 198 13.34 -2.90 7.08
C GLY A 198 12.82 -1.47 7.14
N ALA A 199 13.59 -0.49 6.65
CA ALA A 199 13.16 0.90 6.57
C ALA A 199 11.93 1.07 5.67
N ALA A 200 11.91 0.42 4.50
CA ALA A 200 10.74 0.40 3.62
C ALA A 200 9.53 -0.27 4.28
N THR A 201 9.75 -1.38 4.99
CA THR A 201 8.71 -2.11 5.74
C THR A 201 8.07 -1.23 6.82
N LEU A 202 8.88 -0.50 7.59
CA LEU A 202 8.39 0.46 8.58
C LEU A 202 7.53 1.55 7.93
N GLY A 203 7.96 2.09 6.79
CA GLY A 203 7.16 3.04 6.01
C GLY A 203 5.81 2.47 5.57
N ILE A 204 5.79 1.22 5.08
CA ILE A 204 4.56 0.52 4.69
C ILE A 204 3.63 0.32 5.90
N LEU A 205 4.18 -0.03 7.06
CA LEU A 205 3.41 -0.17 8.31
C LEU A 205 2.81 1.16 8.76
N VAL A 206 3.53 2.27 8.62
CA VAL A 206 3.01 3.62 8.90
C VAL A 206 1.85 3.95 7.95
N VAL A 207 1.99 3.68 6.65
CA VAL A 207 0.91 3.86 5.67
C VAL A 207 -0.33 3.04 6.04
N ARG A 208 -0.13 1.78 6.46
CA ARG A 208 -1.19 0.88 6.91
C ARG A 208 -1.88 1.41 8.18
N ALA A 209 -1.13 1.81 9.20
CA ALA A 209 -1.68 2.35 10.44
C ALA A 209 -2.51 3.62 10.17
N ALA A 210 -2.00 4.51 9.32
CA ALA A 210 -2.71 5.72 8.92
C ALA A 210 -3.98 5.44 8.09
N ALA A 211 -4.05 4.31 7.38
CA ALA A 211 -5.27 3.88 6.70
C ALA A 211 -6.31 3.33 7.71
N SER A 212 -5.88 2.49 8.65
CA SER A 212 -6.75 1.90 9.68
C SER A 212 -7.32 2.93 10.66
N ALA A 213 -6.53 3.93 11.07
CA ALA A 213 -6.98 5.00 11.97
C ALA A 213 -8.11 5.85 11.38
N ARG A 214 -8.16 6.00 10.05
CA ARG A 214 -9.22 6.74 9.36
C ARG A 214 -10.55 6.01 9.32
N VAL A 215 -10.53 4.69 9.16
CA VAL A 215 -11.75 3.85 9.18
C VAL A 215 -12.37 3.83 10.56
N ARG A 216 -11.56 3.95 11.62
CA ARG A 216 -11.99 3.89 13.02
C ARG A 216 -12.56 5.18 13.58
N ARG A 217 -12.45 6.33 12.90
CA ARG A 217 -12.95 7.62 13.42
C ARG A 217 -14.48 7.62 13.28
N PRO A 218 -15.27 7.37 14.35
CA PRO A 218 -16.72 7.42 14.25
C PRO A 218 -17.09 8.87 13.96
N ALA A 219 -18.12 9.09 13.12
CA ALA A 219 -18.72 10.40 13.00
C ALA A 219 -19.02 10.88 14.43
N ALA A 220 -18.31 11.92 14.87
CA ALA A 220 -18.58 12.54 16.14
C ALA A 220 -20.08 12.82 16.16
N THR A 221 -20.77 12.20 17.11
CA THR A 221 -22.17 12.48 17.43
C THR A 221 -22.35 13.99 17.37
N GLY A 222 -23.04 14.46 16.33
CA GLY A 222 -23.53 15.82 16.31
C GLY A 222 -24.30 16.07 17.60
N PRO A 223 -24.26 17.28 18.16
CA PRO A 223 -25.00 17.59 19.37
C PRO A 223 -26.44 17.11 19.18
N ASP A 224 -26.88 16.21 20.06
CA ASP A 224 -28.21 15.62 20.06
C ASP A 224 -29.25 16.73 20.27
N THR A 225 -29.65 17.39 19.18
CA THR A 225 -30.67 18.45 19.16
C THR A 225 -32.03 17.94 19.63
N SER A 226 -32.21 16.60 19.69
CA SER A 226 -33.43 15.98 20.20
C SER A 226 -33.54 16.05 21.74
N ARG A 227 -32.42 16.19 22.45
CA ARG A 227 -32.41 16.37 23.92
C ARG A 227 -32.70 17.81 24.33
N THR A 228 -32.26 18.80 23.55
CA THR A 228 -32.62 20.22 23.76
C THR A 228 -34.08 20.50 23.41
N ALA A 229 -34.65 19.85 22.39
CA ALA A 229 -36.07 19.99 22.05
C ALA A 229 -37.00 19.38 23.14
N ARG A 230 -36.64 18.25 23.75
CA ARG A 230 -37.41 17.67 24.86
C ARG A 230 -37.36 18.51 26.14
N ALA A 231 -36.22 19.15 26.43
CA ALA A 231 -36.09 20.03 27.60
C ALA A 231 -36.89 21.34 27.44
N GLN A 232 -37.04 21.84 26.21
CA GLN A 232 -37.87 23.03 25.93
C GLN A 232 -39.37 22.72 25.87
N GLY A 233 -39.77 21.53 25.41
CA GLY A 233 -41.17 21.10 25.41
C GLY A 233 -41.74 20.84 26.81
N SER A 234 -40.92 20.38 27.77
CA SER A 234 -41.37 20.13 29.14
C SER A 234 -41.52 21.39 30.00
N ALA A 235 -40.90 22.52 29.63
CA ALA A 235 -41.01 23.78 30.37
C ALA A 235 -42.29 24.57 30.01
N VAL A 236 -42.89 24.33 28.84
CA VAL A 236 -44.08 25.06 28.37
C VAL A 236 -45.40 24.43 28.85
N SER A 237 -45.40 23.18 29.31
CA SER A 237 -46.64 22.48 29.69
C SER A 237 -47.02 22.60 31.19
N GLY A 238 -46.32 23.43 31.97
CA GLY A 238 -46.41 23.50 33.43
C GLY A 238 -47.18 24.69 34.03
N SER A 239 -47.84 25.55 33.23
CA SER A 239 -48.55 26.73 33.74
C SER A 239 -49.99 26.78 33.21
N GLY A 240 -50.89 26.03 33.86
CA GLY A 240 -52.30 26.01 33.47
C GLY A 240 -53.19 25.21 34.39
N GLN A 241 -53.03 25.33 35.71
CA GLN A 241 -54.00 24.76 36.67
C GLN A 241 -54.70 25.89 37.42
N THR A 242 -55.84 26.29 36.88
CA THR A 242 -56.80 27.23 37.48
C THR A 242 -57.52 26.59 38.68
N PRO A 243 -57.67 27.28 39.83
CA PRO A 243 -58.46 26.78 40.95
C PRO A 243 -59.95 26.90 40.64
N ARG A 244 -60.69 25.79 40.72
CA ARG A 244 -62.16 25.80 40.66
C ARG A 244 -62.72 26.21 42.03
N THR A 245 -63.27 27.42 42.07
CA THR A 245 -64.14 27.91 43.15
C THR A 245 -65.60 27.51 42.91
N GLY A 246 -66.19 26.81 43.87
CA GLY A 246 -67.57 27.01 44.38
C GLY A 246 -68.77 26.51 43.57
N ARG A 247 -69.58 25.62 44.17
CA ARG A 247 -70.92 25.90 44.76
C ARG A 247 -71.72 24.60 44.93
N GLY A 248 -72.43 24.49 46.06
CA GLY A 248 -73.41 23.44 46.36
C GLY A 248 -73.40 23.08 47.83
#